data_AF-A0A382PY64-F1
#
_entry.id   AF-A0A382PY64-F1
#
_cell.length_a   1.000
_cell.length_b   1.000
_cell.length_c   1.000
_cell.angle_alpha   90.00
_cell.angle_beta   90.00
_cell.angle_gamma   90.00
#
_symmetry.space_group_name_H-M   'P 1'
#
loop_
_entity.id
_entity.type
_entity.pdbx_description
1 polymer ?
#
loop_
_entity_poly.entity_id
_entity_poly.type
_entity_poly.pdbx_seq_one_letter_code
_entity_poly.pdbx_strand_id
1 'polypeptide(L)'
;MRANLPTVGLSAMSLYLPSLRVELSDWCEWTGQSPEKVSAVVGESFRLPAPDESVYTMAATAVLRLLVDQDLDASEIGYLVLATESGNDNAVGAPIVKGMVDDALRSMGRAPLSRHAEAYEVKQACLAGMYALKSALRWAILDGAGAKAIVVSADIAEYERGSTGEPTQG
;
A
#
# COMPACT_ATOMS: atom_id res chain seq x y z
N MET A 1 -16.45 -8.91 -34.01
CA MET A 1 -15.11 -8.29 -34.01
C MET A 1 -14.54 -8.39 -32.60
N ARG A 2 -13.41 -9.07 -32.38
CA ARG A 2 -12.66 -8.89 -31.13
C ARG A 2 -11.89 -7.58 -31.28
N ALA A 3 -12.17 -6.59 -30.45
CA ALA A 3 -11.35 -5.38 -30.38
C ALA A 3 -9.90 -5.82 -30.07
N ASN A 4 -8.93 -5.25 -30.78
CA ASN A 4 -7.52 -5.52 -30.51
C ASN A 4 -7.12 -4.73 -29.26
N LEU A 5 -7.44 -5.27 -28.09
CA LEU A 5 -7.22 -4.60 -26.81
C LEU A 5 -5.72 -4.58 -26.49
N PRO A 6 -5.21 -3.50 -25.88
CA PRO A 6 -3.83 -3.44 -25.42
C PRO A 6 -3.57 -4.54 -24.38
N THR A 7 -2.36 -5.10 -24.39
CA THR A 7 -1.92 -6.01 -23.33
C THR A 7 -1.64 -5.18 -22.08
N VAL A 8 -2.34 -5.49 -20.98
CA VAL A 8 -2.18 -4.81 -19.68
C VAL A 8 -1.82 -5.83 -18.61
N GLY A 9 -1.06 -5.39 -17.60
CA GLY A 9 -0.63 -6.24 -16.51
C GLY A 9 0.25 -5.50 -15.50
N LEU A 10 0.82 -6.25 -14.54
CA LEU A 10 1.77 -5.73 -13.57
C LEU A 10 3.15 -5.61 -14.23
N SER A 11 3.71 -4.41 -14.25
CA SER A 11 5.03 -4.16 -14.84
C SER A 11 6.15 -4.07 -13.79
N ALA A 12 5.83 -3.70 -12.55
CA ALA A 12 6.75 -3.61 -11.43
C ALA A 12 5.99 -3.67 -10.10
N MET A 13 6.71 -3.96 -9.01
CA MET A 13 6.19 -3.96 -7.64
C MET A 13 7.25 -3.40 -6.68
N SER A 14 6.79 -2.75 -5.61
CA SER A 14 7.62 -2.28 -4.51
C SER A 14 6.92 -2.56 -3.19
N LEU A 15 7.68 -2.64 -2.10
CA LEU A 15 7.19 -2.92 -0.77
C LEU A 15 7.81 -1.96 0.26
N TYR A 16 6.98 -1.55 1.20
CA TYR A 16 7.40 -0.89 2.42
C TYR A 16 6.84 -1.66 3.61
N LEU A 17 7.68 -1.93 4.60
CA LEU A 17 7.31 -2.55 5.87
C LEU A 17 7.86 -1.68 7.01
N PRO A 18 7.08 -1.44 8.07
CA PRO A 18 7.57 -0.75 9.27
C PRO A 18 8.80 -1.43 9.87
N SER A 19 9.65 -0.65 10.52
CA SER A 19 10.91 -1.16 11.08
C SER A 19 10.71 -1.89 12.42
N LEU A 20 9.73 -1.47 13.22
CA LEU A 20 9.49 -2.05 14.54
C LEU A 20 8.94 -3.46 14.39
N ARG A 21 9.54 -4.39 15.14
CA ARG A 21 9.21 -5.82 15.12
C ARG A 21 9.07 -6.33 16.54
N VAL A 22 8.05 -7.15 16.77
CA VAL A 22 7.82 -7.86 18.02
C VAL A 22 8.02 -9.34 17.75
N GLU A 23 8.95 -9.97 18.46
CA GLU A 23 9.14 -11.42 18.40
C GLU A 23 8.00 -12.11 19.17
N LEU A 24 7.38 -13.11 18.54
CA LEU A 24 6.24 -13.81 19.14
C LEU A 24 6.66 -14.67 20.33
N SER A 25 7.94 -15.04 20.46
CA SER A 25 8.48 -15.65 21.69
C SER A 25 8.29 -14.75 22.90
N ASP A 26 8.64 -13.47 22.76
CA ASP A 26 8.60 -12.48 23.84
C ASP A 26 7.14 -12.14 24.17
N TRP A 27 6.30 -12.07 23.15
CA TRP A 27 4.86 -11.93 23.33
C TRP A 27 4.23 -13.12 24.06
N CYS A 28 4.64 -14.35 23.72
CA CYS A 28 4.17 -15.56 24.41
C CYS A 28 4.61 -15.60 25.87
N GLU A 29 5.86 -15.21 26.16
CA GLU A 29 6.37 -15.09 27.52
C GLU A 29 5.55 -14.06 28.32
N TRP A 30 5.26 -12.91 27.73
CA TRP A 30 4.47 -11.85 28.35
C TRP A 30 3.01 -12.24 28.61
N THR A 31 2.39 -12.99 27.69
CA THR A 31 0.96 -13.36 27.76
C THR A 31 0.68 -14.73 28.37
N GLY A 32 1.71 -15.54 28.61
CA GLY A 32 1.59 -16.93 29.06
C GLY A 32 1.04 -17.88 27.99
N GLN A 33 1.08 -17.50 26.71
CA GLN A 33 0.68 -18.35 25.59
C GLN A 33 1.77 -19.35 25.22
N SER A 34 1.40 -20.47 24.58
CA SER A 34 2.39 -21.48 24.13
C SER A 34 3.14 -20.97 22.89
N PRO A 35 4.47 -20.80 22.95
CA PRO A 35 5.28 -20.43 21.80
C PRO A 35 5.17 -21.45 20.66
N GLU A 36 5.08 -22.75 20.98
CA GLU A 36 4.95 -23.82 19.98
C GLU A 36 3.64 -23.71 19.21
N LYS A 37 2.54 -23.41 19.90
CA LYS A 37 1.23 -23.25 19.25
C LYS A 37 1.17 -21.99 18.39
N VAL A 38 1.68 -20.88 18.90
CA VAL A 38 1.64 -19.59 18.19
C VAL A 38 2.54 -19.62 16.96
N SER A 39 3.77 -20.11 17.09
CA SER A 39 4.71 -20.22 15.96
C SER A 39 4.23 -21.16 14.86
N ALA A 40 3.55 -22.26 15.23
CA ALA A 40 3.01 -23.21 14.26
C ALA A 40 1.84 -22.66 13.42
N VAL A 41 1.09 -21.67 13.93
CA VAL A 41 -0.12 -21.16 13.27
C VAL A 41 0.08 -19.77 12.68
N VAL A 42 0.80 -18.90 13.39
CA VAL A 42 0.93 -17.48 13.08
C VAL A 42 2.28 -17.16 12.44
N GLY A 43 3.37 -17.62 13.08
CA GLY A 43 4.74 -17.38 12.64
C GLY A 43 5.63 -16.89 13.77
N GLU A 44 6.70 -16.18 13.42
CA GLU A 44 7.76 -15.83 14.38
C GLU A 44 7.64 -14.43 14.96
N SER A 45 6.97 -13.51 14.27
CA SER A 45 6.93 -12.09 14.65
C SER A 45 5.83 -11.34 13.92
N PHE A 46 5.44 -10.18 14.44
CA PHE A 46 4.70 -9.17 13.70
C PHE A 46 5.43 -7.82 13.69
N ARG A 47 5.02 -6.91 12.80
CA ARG A 47 5.55 -5.55 12.70
C ARG A 47 4.51 -4.54 13.16
N LEU A 48 4.98 -3.39 13.64
CA LEU A 48 4.13 -2.28 14.06
C LEU A 48 4.64 -0.98 13.41
N PRO A 49 3.73 -0.05 13.05
CA PRO A 49 4.12 1.28 12.63
C PRO A 49 4.86 2.00 13.76
N ALA A 50 5.89 2.77 13.44
CA ALA A 50 6.44 3.76 14.33
C ALA A 50 5.42 4.91 14.57
N PRO A 51 5.58 5.73 15.63
CA PRO A 51 4.61 6.78 15.95
C PRO A 51 4.37 7.82 14.85
N ASP A 52 5.33 8.00 13.94
CA ASP A 52 5.27 8.88 12.78
C ASP A 52 4.83 8.16 11.49
N GLU A 53 4.55 6.85 11.56
CA GLU A 53 4.05 6.06 10.45
C GLU A 53 2.52 5.94 10.51
N SER A 54 1.89 6.26 9.38
CA SER A 54 0.48 6.02 9.11
C SER A 54 0.33 5.22 7.82
N VAL A 55 -0.87 4.72 7.54
CA VAL A 55 -1.14 4.06 6.27
C VAL A 55 -0.78 4.93 5.06
N TYR A 56 -0.95 6.25 5.15
CA TYR A 56 -0.63 7.18 4.06
C TYR A 56 0.87 7.38 3.87
N THR A 57 1.65 7.47 4.94
CA THR A 57 3.12 7.61 4.83
C THR A 57 3.76 6.32 4.34
N MET A 58 3.28 5.17 4.79
CA MET A 58 3.72 3.86 4.28
C MET A 58 3.39 3.71 2.80
N ALA A 59 2.16 4.03 2.40
CA ALA A 59 1.72 4.04 1.01
C ALA A 59 2.59 4.96 0.15
N ALA A 60 2.79 6.21 0.58
CA ALA A 60 3.62 7.18 -0.13
C ALA A 60 5.07 6.71 -0.26
N THR A 61 5.62 6.09 0.78
CA THR A 61 6.99 5.55 0.75
C THR A 61 7.12 4.39 -0.23
N ALA A 62 6.15 3.47 -0.29
CA ALA A 62 6.13 2.38 -1.26
C ALA A 62 6.03 2.90 -2.70
N VAL A 63 5.19 3.92 -2.96
CA VAL A 63 5.07 4.57 -4.26
C VAL A 63 6.36 5.28 -4.65
N LEU A 64 6.96 6.03 -3.73
CA LEU A 64 8.21 6.74 -3.99
C LEU A 64 9.33 5.76 -4.34
N ARG A 65 9.48 4.67 -3.58
CA ARG A 65 10.43 3.59 -3.86
C ARG A 65 10.18 2.99 -5.24
N LEU A 66 8.92 2.67 -5.58
CA LEU A 66 8.57 2.16 -6.90
C LEU A 66 9.05 3.10 -8.02
N LEU A 67 8.79 4.40 -7.90
CA LEU A 67 9.15 5.40 -8.91
C LEU A 67 10.67 5.63 -9.01
N VAL A 68 11.39 5.51 -7.90
CA VAL A 68 12.85 5.72 -7.84
C VAL A 68 13.58 4.46 -8.30
N ASP A 69 13.26 3.30 -7.73
CA ASP A 69 13.97 2.04 -7.97
C ASP A 69 13.76 1.52 -9.39
N GLN A 70 12.63 1.86 -10.02
CA GLN A 70 12.32 1.51 -11.40
C GLN A 70 12.60 2.64 -12.40
N ASP A 71 13.17 3.77 -11.92
CA ASP A 71 13.42 4.99 -12.70
C ASP A 71 12.25 5.42 -13.60
N LEU A 72 11.05 5.41 -13.03
CA LEU A 72 9.82 5.76 -13.76
C LEU A 72 9.65 7.27 -13.84
N ASP A 73 9.24 7.77 -15.00
CA ASP A 73 8.74 9.14 -15.14
C ASP A 73 7.38 9.25 -14.46
N ALA A 74 7.35 9.94 -13.32
CA ALA A 74 6.13 10.14 -12.54
C ALA A 74 5.04 10.90 -13.32
N SER A 75 5.40 11.70 -14.33
CA SER A 75 4.44 12.43 -15.15
C SER A 75 3.59 11.52 -16.05
N GLU A 76 4.02 10.28 -16.27
CA GLU A 76 3.26 9.24 -17.00
C GLU A 76 2.22 8.54 -16.12
N ILE A 77 2.22 8.77 -14.81
CA ILE A 77 1.24 8.19 -13.90
C ILE A 77 -0.08 8.96 -14.03
N GLY A 78 -1.08 8.30 -14.64
CA GLY A 78 -2.42 8.86 -14.85
C GLY A 78 -3.46 8.34 -13.85
N TYR A 79 -3.09 7.38 -13.01
CA TYR A 79 -4.01 6.71 -12.11
C TYR A 79 -3.30 6.27 -10.83
N LEU A 80 -3.80 6.67 -9.67
CA LEU A 80 -3.29 6.28 -8.37
C LEU A 80 -4.46 5.83 -7.49
N VAL A 81 -4.54 4.54 -7.20
CA VAL A 81 -5.59 4.00 -6.32
C VAL A 81 -4.98 3.55 -5.00
N LEU A 82 -5.47 4.10 -3.90
CA LEU A 82 -5.18 3.60 -2.57
C LEU A 82 -6.26 2.59 -2.19
N ALA A 83 -5.87 1.35 -1.92
CA ALA A 83 -6.72 0.33 -1.34
C ALA A 83 -6.31 0.14 0.11
N THR A 84 -7.24 0.41 1.04
CA THR A 84 -6.97 0.30 2.47
C THR A 84 -8.27 0.12 3.25
N GLU A 85 -8.22 -0.58 4.38
CA GLU A 85 -9.20 -0.54 5.47
C GLU A 85 -8.76 0.36 6.63
N SER A 86 -7.48 0.72 6.72
CA SER A 86 -6.88 1.52 7.82
C SER A 86 -6.85 3.05 7.58
N GLY A 87 -7.41 3.55 6.48
CA GLY A 87 -7.48 5.01 6.20
C GLY A 87 -8.26 5.78 7.28
N ASN A 88 -7.67 6.85 7.81
CA ASN A 88 -8.24 7.67 8.89
C ASN A 88 -8.79 9.04 8.42
N ASP A 89 -8.61 9.39 7.14
CA ASP A 89 -9.27 10.52 6.50
C ASP A 89 -10.46 10.03 5.65
N ASN A 90 -11.63 10.65 5.85
CA ASN A 90 -12.87 10.21 5.21
C ASN A 90 -13.13 10.86 3.83
N ALA A 91 -12.25 11.73 3.36
CA ALA A 91 -12.47 12.53 2.15
C ALA A 91 -11.33 12.41 1.12
N VAL A 92 -10.06 12.40 1.57
CA VAL A 92 -8.92 12.71 0.70
C VAL A 92 -7.71 11.78 0.89
N GLY A 93 -7.89 10.52 1.29
CA GLY A 93 -6.80 9.58 1.53
C GLY A 93 -5.80 9.39 0.36
N ALA A 94 -6.27 9.07 -0.85
CA ALA A 94 -5.39 8.96 -2.01
C ALA A 94 -4.75 10.30 -2.44
N PRO A 95 -5.46 11.45 -2.44
CA PRO A 95 -4.83 12.76 -2.60
C PRO A 95 -3.72 13.07 -1.58
N ILE A 96 -3.85 12.65 -0.32
CA ILE A 96 -2.78 12.79 0.70
C ILE A 96 -1.53 12.04 0.25
N VAL A 97 -1.67 10.76 -0.15
CA VAL A 97 -0.56 9.95 -0.68
C VAL A 97 0.08 10.62 -1.89
N LYS A 98 -0.72 11.07 -2.86
CA LYS A 98 -0.23 11.79 -4.05
C LYS A 98 0.58 13.02 -3.65
N GLY A 99 0.07 13.84 -2.71
CA GLY A 99 0.73 15.05 -2.24
C GLY A 99 2.10 14.77 -1.62
N MET A 100 2.17 13.77 -0.72
CA MET A 100 3.43 13.35 -0.10
C MET A 100 4.46 12.88 -1.13
N VAL A 101 4.04 12.11 -2.13
CA VAL A 101 4.92 11.64 -3.22
C VAL A 101 5.38 12.81 -4.09
N ASP A 102 4.49 13.72 -4.46
CA ASP A 102 4.82 14.90 -5.25
C ASP A 102 5.86 15.78 -4.55
N ASP A 103 5.71 16.02 -3.26
CA ASP A 103 6.64 16.82 -2.46
C ASP A 103 8.00 16.13 -2.34
N ALA A 104 8.02 14.82 -2.13
CA ALA A 104 9.26 14.04 -2.12
C ALA A 104 9.97 14.10 -3.47
N LEU A 105 9.26 13.89 -4.59
CA LEU A 105 9.83 13.98 -5.93
C LEU A 105 10.42 15.36 -6.22
N ARG A 106 9.70 16.43 -5.87
CA ARG A 106 10.19 17.81 -6.01
C ARG A 106 11.47 18.05 -5.21
N SER A 107 11.55 17.54 -3.97
CA SER A 107 12.74 17.67 -3.14
C SER A 107 13.98 16.98 -3.75
N MET A 108 13.77 15.97 -4.58
CA MET A 108 14.80 15.25 -5.34
C MET A 108 15.05 15.84 -6.74
N GLY A 109 14.40 16.95 -7.10
CA GLY A 109 14.50 17.55 -8.44
C GLY A 109 13.81 16.75 -9.56
N ARG A 110 12.89 15.82 -9.22
CA ARG A 110 12.10 15.04 -10.17
C ARG A 110 10.74 15.70 -10.42
N ALA A 111 10.16 15.45 -11.59
CA ALA A 111 8.81 15.89 -11.89
C ALA A 111 7.79 15.20 -10.95
N PRO A 112 6.74 15.90 -10.50
CA PRO A 112 5.66 15.30 -9.72
C PRO A 112 4.78 14.37 -10.59
N LEU A 113 3.84 13.67 -9.96
CA LEU A 113 2.81 12.92 -10.68
C LEU A 113 1.96 13.86 -11.53
N SER A 114 1.40 13.32 -12.62
CA SER A 114 0.50 14.06 -13.50
C SER A 114 -0.58 14.82 -12.73
N ARG A 115 -0.81 16.08 -13.07
CA ARG A 115 -1.93 16.88 -12.54
C ARG A 115 -3.30 16.33 -12.95
N HIS A 116 -3.32 15.51 -14.00
CA HIS A 116 -4.51 14.85 -14.52
C HIS A 116 -4.68 13.44 -13.95
N ALA A 117 -3.78 13.00 -13.07
CA ALA A 117 -3.89 11.69 -12.45
C ALA A 117 -5.17 11.59 -11.61
N GLU A 118 -5.99 10.59 -11.88
CA GLU A 118 -7.10 10.24 -11.00
C GLU A 118 -6.53 9.65 -9.71
N ALA A 119 -7.00 10.14 -8.57
CA ALA A 119 -6.56 9.67 -7.26
C ALA A 119 -7.76 9.45 -6.34
N TYR A 120 -8.02 8.19 -5.96
CA TYR A 120 -9.13 7.84 -5.07
C TYR A 120 -8.80 6.62 -4.19
N GLU A 121 -9.57 6.51 -3.11
CA GLU A 121 -9.45 5.41 -2.15
C GLU A 121 -10.58 4.38 -2.34
N VAL A 122 -10.25 3.10 -2.21
CA VAL A 122 -11.18 1.98 -2.18
C VAL A 122 -11.08 1.28 -0.83
N LYS A 123 -12.22 1.09 -0.16
CA LYS A 123 -12.32 0.34 1.09
C LYS A 123 -13.18 -0.90 0.88
N GLN A 124 -12.64 -2.08 1.17
CA GLN A 124 -13.41 -3.33 1.31
C GLN A 124 -12.56 -4.42 1.98
N ALA A 125 -12.26 -4.22 3.26
CA ALA A 125 -11.34 -5.04 4.03
C ALA A 125 -10.04 -5.38 3.26
N CYS A 126 -9.45 -6.54 3.52
CA CYS A 126 -8.28 -7.05 2.79
C CYS A 126 -8.53 -7.31 1.28
N LEU A 127 -9.78 -7.22 0.80
CA LEU A 127 -10.13 -7.44 -0.61
C LEU A 127 -10.01 -6.16 -1.46
N ALA A 128 -9.88 -4.99 -0.83
CA ALA A 128 -9.79 -3.69 -1.51
C ALA A 128 -8.71 -3.67 -2.59
N GLY A 129 -7.53 -4.26 -2.32
CA GLY A 129 -6.40 -4.31 -3.25
C GLY A 129 -6.75 -4.99 -4.57
N MET A 130 -7.55 -6.07 -4.53
CA MET A 130 -8.01 -6.76 -5.73
C MET A 130 -9.02 -5.94 -6.54
N TYR A 131 -9.86 -5.16 -5.88
CA TYR A 131 -10.78 -4.25 -6.58
C TYR A 131 -10.02 -3.09 -7.22
N ALA A 132 -9.07 -2.50 -6.51
CA ALA A 132 -8.19 -1.46 -7.05
C ALA A 132 -7.39 -1.97 -8.26
N LEU A 133 -6.83 -3.18 -8.19
CA LEU A 133 -6.13 -3.81 -9.31
C LEU A 133 -7.05 -4.01 -10.52
N LYS A 134 -8.24 -4.56 -10.32
CA LYS A 134 -9.23 -4.72 -11.40
C LYS A 134 -9.64 -3.38 -12.02
N SER A 135 -9.77 -2.34 -11.19
CA SER A 135 -10.11 -0.99 -11.64
C SER A 135 -8.99 -0.39 -12.49
N ALA A 136 -7.75 -0.46 -12.02
CA ALA A 136 -6.57 0.01 -12.75
C ALA A 136 -6.37 -0.71 -14.09
N LEU A 137 -6.60 -2.03 -14.14
CA LEU A 137 -6.54 -2.78 -15.40
C LEU A 137 -7.61 -2.31 -16.40
N ARG A 138 -8.83 -2.04 -15.94
CA ARG A 138 -9.90 -1.51 -16.81
C ARG A 138 -9.56 -0.11 -17.30
N TRP A 139 -9.11 0.76 -16.41
CA TRP A 139 -8.65 2.09 -16.75
C TRP A 139 -7.54 2.04 -17.80
N ALA A 140 -6.51 1.20 -17.61
CA ALA A 140 -5.41 1.06 -18.56
C ALA A 140 -5.85 0.56 -19.94
N ILE A 141 -6.90 -0.24 -20.02
CA ILE A 141 -7.47 -0.74 -21.29
C ILE A 141 -8.30 0.34 -21.99
N LEU A 142 -9.07 1.12 -21.24
CA LEU A 142 -10.14 1.96 -21.78
C LEU A 142 -9.76 3.44 -21.89
N ASP A 143 -9.07 3.97 -20.88
CA ASP A 143 -8.85 5.42 -20.69
C ASP A 143 -7.36 5.79 -20.64
N GLY A 144 -6.50 4.88 -20.16
CA GLY A 144 -5.10 5.12 -19.83
C GLY A 144 -4.12 4.97 -20.99
N ALA A 145 -4.53 5.23 -22.24
CA ALA A 145 -3.66 5.05 -23.41
C ALA A 145 -2.36 5.86 -23.28
N GLY A 146 -1.21 5.17 -23.25
CA GLY A 146 0.11 5.79 -23.10
C GLY A 146 0.47 6.20 -21.66
N ALA A 147 -0.40 5.96 -20.68
CA ALA A 147 -0.17 6.27 -19.27
C ALA A 147 -0.06 4.99 -18.43
N LYS A 148 0.42 5.14 -17.19
CA LYS A 148 0.58 4.04 -16.22
C LYS A 148 -0.30 4.27 -15.01
N ALA A 149 -0.71 3.16 -14.40
CA ALA A 149 -1.46 3.15 -13.15
C ALA A 149 -0.59 2.63 -12.01
N ILE A 150 -0.75 3.22 -10.83
CA ILE A 150 -0.20 2.72 -9.57
C ILE A 150 -1.36 2.31 -8.68
N VAL A 151 -1.30 1.07 -8.20
CA VAL A 151 -2.21 0.54 -7.19
C VAL A 151 -1.41 0.33 -5.93
N VAL A 152 -1.88 0.90 -4.82
CA VAL A 152 -1.26 0.77 -3.50
C VAL A 152 -2.22 -0.01 -2.62
N SER A 153 -1.80 -1.17 -2.12
CA SER A 153 -2.49 -1.84 -1.01
C SER A 153 -1.67 -1.59 0.24
N ALA A 154 -2.24 -0.88 1.20
CA ALA A 154 -1.56 -0.49 2.42
C ALA A 154 -2.54 -0.55 3.59
N ASP A 155 -2.13 -1.21 4.67
CA ASP A 155 -2.95 -1.37 5.86
C ASP A 155 -2.07 -1.45 7.10
N ILE A 156 -2.69 -1.18 8.24
CA ILE A 156 -2.18 -1.41 9.58
C ILE A 156 -3.23 -2.30 10.26
N ALA A 157 -2.92 -3.58 10.41
CA ALA A 157 -3.77 -4.52 11.13
C ALA A 157 -3.40 -4.47 12.62
N GLU A 158 -4.21 -3.74 13.40
CA GLU A 158 -4.01 -3.54 14.84
C GLU A 158 -5.19 -4.12 15.63
N TYR A 159 -4.88 -4.89 16.66
CA TYR A 159 -5.84 -5.53 17.55
C TYR A 159 -5.60 -5.10 18.99
N GLU A 160 -6.56 -5.40 19.86
CA GLU A 160 -6.41 -5.12 21.29
C GLU A 160 -5.21 -5.89 21.87
N ARG A 161 -4.38 -5.18 22.63
CA ARG A 161 -3.21 -5.74 23.32
C ARG A 161 -3.64 -6.82 24.32
N GLY A 162 -3.00 -7.98 24.26
CA GLY A 162 -3.28 -9.20 25.01
C GLY A 162 -4.39 -10.07 24.39
N SER A 163 -5.03 -9.62 23.30
CA SER A 163 -6.10 -10.39 22.66
C SER A 163 -5.55 -11.58 21.87
N THR A 164 -6.43 -12.51 21.50
CA THR A 164 -6.07 -13.61 20.60
C THR A 164 -5.77 -13.15 19.17
N GLY A 165 -6.10 -11.90 18.82
CA GLY A 165 -5.81 -11.29 17.51
C GLY A 165 -4.45 -10.58 17.46
N GLU A 166 -3.92 -10.10 18.60
CA GLU A 166 -2.63 -9.40 18.66
C GLU A 166 -1.47 -10.13 17.94
N PRO A 167 -1.28 -11.46 18.06
CA PRO A 167 -0.16 -12.10 17.38
C PRO A 167 -0.29 -12.07 15.85
N THR A 168 -1.49 -11.81 15.32
CA THR A 168 -1.79 -11.74 13.87
C THR A 168 -1.71 -10.34 13.28
N GLN A 169 -1.30 -9.35 14.07
CA GLN A 169 -1.07 -7.98 13.60
C GLN A 169 0.00 -7.91 12.51
N GLY A 170 0.03 -6.79 11.79
CA GLY A 170 1.08 -6.51 10.81
C GLY A 170 0.77 -5.38 9.85
#